data_AF-D0UL30-F1
#
_entry.id   AF-D0UL30-F1
#
_cell.length_a   1.000
_cell.length_b   1.000
_cell.length_c   1.000
_cell.angle_alpha   90.00
_cell.angle_beta   90.00
_cell.angle_gamma   90.00
#
_symmetry.space_group_name_H-M   'P 1'
#
loop_
_entity.id
_entity.type
_entity.pdbx_description
1 polymer ?
#
loop_
_entity_poly.entity_id
_entity_poly.type
_entity_poly.pdbx_seq_one_letter_code
_entity_poly.pdbx_strand_id
1 'polypeptide(L)'
;ERFFTGIQDIVQWLGYKPWKITHSSDYFTKLYDCAIQLIQCGQAYVCHQKPEELKGFNPSPSPWRDRPIEESLQLFSDMRKGKISEGAATLRMKVTLAEGKQDPVAYRIKFVPHHRTGNKWCIYPT
;
A
#
# COMPACT_ATOMS: atom_id res chain seq x y z
N GLU A 1 -2.27 -12.02 -17.99
CA GLU A 1 -3.24 -13.07 -17.63
C GLU A 1 -2.68 -14.50 -17.67
N ARG A 2 -1.67 -14.81 -18.49
CA ARG A 2 -1.01 -16.13 -18.56
C ARG A 2 -0.69 -16.80 -17.22
N PHE A 3 -0.21 -16.04 -16.23
CA PHE A 3 0.10 -16.61 -14.91
C PHE A 3 -1.15 -16.98 -14.10
N PHE A 4 -2.25 -16.23 -14.27
CA PHE A 4 -3.51 -16.54 -13.60
C PHE A 4 -4.09 -17.86 -14.11
N THR A 5 -4.15 -18.03 -15.44
CA THR A 5 -4.63 -19.27 -16.06
C THR A 5 -3.74 -20.45 -15.65
N GLY A 6 -2.42 -20.29 -15.69
CA GLY A 6 -1.49 -21.35 -15.30
C GLY A 6 -1.63 -21.82 -13.84
N ILE A 7 -1.85 -20.90 -12.90
CA ILE A 7 -2.11 -21.26 -11.49
C ILE A 7 -3.44 -22.03 -11.38
N GLN A 8 -4.49 -21.54 -12.05
CA GLN A 8 -5.79 -22.20 -12.04
C GLN A 8 -5.71 -23.62 -12.62
N ASP A 9 -5.01 -23.80 -13.73
CA ASP A 9 -4.81 -25.10 -14.38
C ASP A 9 -4.06 -26.08 -13.46
N ILE A 10 -3.03 -25.61 -12.75
CA ILE A 10 -2.28 -26.45 -11.78
C ILE A 10 -3.18 -26.89 -10.62
N VAL A 11 -3.96 -25.97 -10.04
CA VAL A 11 -4.88 -26.30 -8.93
C VAL A 11 -5.89 -27.36 -9.36
N GLN A 12 -6.44 -27.21 -10.57
CA GLN A 12 -7.40 -28.15 -11.13
C GLN A 12 -6.75 -29.50 -11.49
N TRP A 13 -5.52 -29.48 -12.02
CA TRP A 13 -4.73 -30.67 -12.29
C TRP A 13 -4.40 -31.47 -11.02
N LEU A 14 -4.17 -30.81 -9.90
CA LEU A 14 -4.00 -31.45 -8.58
C LEU A 14 -5.30 -32.03 -8.00
N GLY A 15 -6.43 -31.93 -8.73
CA GLY A 15 -7.73 -32.47 -8.32
C GLY A 15 -8.51 -31.58 -7.35
N TYR A 16 -8.05 -30.36 -7.09
CA TYR A 16 -8.75 -29.42 -6.20
C TYR A 16 -9.67 -28.49 -6.99
N LYS A 17 -10.82 -28.15 -6.39
CA LYS A 17 -11.74 -27.14 -6.90
C LYS A 17 -11.89 -26.01 -5.89
N PRO A 18 -11.39 -24.79 -6.18
CA PRO A 18 -11.59 -23.67 -5.28
C PRO A 18 -13.09 -23.34 -5.18
N TRP A 19 -13.56 -23.08 -3.96
CA TRP A 19 -14.96 -22.67 -3.73
C TRP A 19 -15.27 -21.28 -4.33
N LYS A 20 -14.25 -20.41 -4.38
CA LYS A 20 -14.32 -19.07 -4.96
C LYS A 20 -12.95 -18.62 -5.45
N ILE A 21 -12.92 -17.95 -6.59
CA ILE A 21 -11.75 -17.22 -7.08
C ILE A 21 -11.92 -15.76 -6.72
N THR A 22 -10.94 -15.18 -6.05
CA THR A 22 -10.93 -13.77 -5.64
C THR A 22 -9.61 -13.12 -5.99
N HIS A 23 -9.62 -11.81 -6.19
CA HIS A 23 -8.39 -11.06 -6.40
C HIS A 23 -8.28 -9.94 -5.37
N SER A 24 -7.06 -9.71 -4.87
CA SER A 24 -6.81 -8.61 -3.92
C SER A 24 -7.24 -7.24 -4.47
N SER A 25 -7.16 -7.06 -5.80
CA SER A 25 -7.59 -5.84 -6.49
C SER A 25 -9.09 -5.58 -6.43
N ASP A 26 -9.93 -6.59 -6.18
CA ASP A 26 -11.37 -6.41 -5.94
C ASP A 26 -11.63 -5.61 -4.66
N TYR A 27 -10.65 -5.57 -3.74
CA TYR A 27 -10.76 -4.97 -2.43
C TYR A 27 -10.02 -3.63 -2.29
N PHE A 28 -9.43 -3.08 -3.37
CA PHE A 28 -8.67 -1.83 -3.30
C PHE A 28 -9.46 -0.65 -2.72
N THR A 29 -10.76 -0.54 -3.02
CA THR A 29 -11.62 0.46 -2.40
C THR A 29 -11.69 0.28 -0.88
N LYS A 30 -11.97 -0.94 -0.41
CA LYS A 30 -12.04 -1.23 1.03
C LYS A 30 -10.70 -0.99 1.72
N LEU A 31 -9.60 -1.39 1.11
CA LEU A 31 -8.26 -1.17 1.64
C LEU A 31 -7.95 0.34 1.76
N TYR A 32 -8.37 1.13 0.79
CA TYR A 32 -8.20 2.59 0.82
C TYR A 32 -9.04 3.23 1.94
N ASP A 33 -10.28 2.77 2.12
CA ASP A 33 -11.15 3.26 3.20
C ASP A 33 -10.58 2.90 4.59
N CYS A 34 -10.05 1.68 4.74
CA CYS A 34 -9.32 1.28 5.95
C CYS A 34 -8.09 2.16 6.19
N ALA A 35 -7.35 2.52 5.13
CA ALA A 35 -6.19 3.40 5.26
C ALA A 35 -6.59 4.81 5.74
N ILE A 36 -7.71 5.36 5.26
CA ILE A 36 -8.27 6.62 5.79
C ILE A 36 -8.57 6.48 7.29
N GLN A 37 -9.23 5.40 7.70
CA GLN A 37 -9.56 5.16 9.10
C GLN A 37 -8.30 5.06 9.97
N LEU A 38 -7.26 4.37 9.49
CA LEU A 38 -5.98 4.29 10.19
C LEU A 38 -5.35 5.66 10.40
N ILE A 39 -5.39 6.54 9.38
CA ILE A 39 -4.88 7.92 9.52
C ILE A 39 -5.72 8.69 10.54
N GLN A 40 -7.06 8.60 10.47
CA GLN A 40 -7.97 9.27 11.41
C GLN A 40 -7.76 8.82 12.87
N CYS A 41 -7.40 7.56 13.08
CA CYS A 41 -7.05 7.03 14.41
C CYS A 41 -5.61 7.37 14.86
N GLY A 42 -4.86 8.15 14.07
CA GLY A 42 -3.45 8.47 14.34
C GLY A 42 -2.51 7.27 14.22
N GLN A 43 -2.95 6.19 13.57
CA GLN A 43 -2.21 4.93 13.40
C GLN A 43 -1.50 4.84 12.04
N ALA A 44 -1.59 5.86 11.20
CA ALA A 44 -0.85 5.96 9.95
C ALA A 44 -0.57 7.42 9.58
N TYR A 45 0.51 7.65 8.84
CA TYR A 45 0.92 8.98 8.40
C TYR A 45 1.60 8.91 7.02
N VAL A 46 1.54 10.01 6.28
CA VAL A 46 2.27 10.13 5.01
C VAL A 46 3.73 10.50 5.29
N CYS A 47 4.66 9.87 4.60
CA CYS A 47 6.09 10.03 4.79
C CYS A 47 6.79 10.33 3.45
N HIS A 48 7.72 11.29 3.46
CA HIS A 48 8.52 11.66 2.29
C HIS A 48 9.96 11.14 2.35
N GLN A 49 10.29 10.30 3.34
CA GLN A 49 11.60 9.64 3.37
C GLN A 49 11.75 8.79 2.12
N LYS A 50 12.91 8.91 1.47
CA LYS A 50 13.20 8.14 0.28
C LYS A 50 13.51 6.69 0.64
N PRO A 51 13.31 5.72 -0.28
CA PRO A 51 13.65 4.32 -0.04
C PRO A 51 15.11 4.14 0.41
N GLU A 52 16.03 4.98 -0.06
CA GLU A 52 17.45 4.94 0.30
C GLU A 52 17.69 5.31 1.78
N GLU A 53 16.90 6.23 2.32
CA GLU A 53 16.97 6.66 3.74
C GLU A 53 16.38 5.61 4.68
N LEU A 54 15.56 4.71 4.14
CA LEU A 54 14.96 3.58 4.85
C LEU A 54 15.81 2.30 4.76
N LYS A 55 16.90 2.30 3.97
CA LYS A 55 17.83 1.17 3.89
C LYS A 55 18.76 1.15 5.10
N GLY A 56 18.91 -0.02 5.71
CA GLY A 56 19.83 -0.24 6.83
C GLY A 56 19.16 -1.02 7.97
N PHE A 57 19.98 -1.40 8.96
CA PHE A 57 19.51 -2.16 10.12
C PHE A 57 18.72 -1.30 11.11
N ASN A 58 18.94 0.03 11.11
CA ASN A 58 18.29 0.98 12.01
C ASN A 58 18.06 2.33 11.30
N PRO A 59 17.04 2.42 10.41
CA PRO A 59 16.74 3.68 9.75
C PRO A 59 16.27 4.72 10.77
N SER A 60 16.67 5.97 10.57
CA SER A 60 16.22 7.08 11.42
C SER A 60 14.69 7.19 11.39
N PRO A 61 14.04 7.48 12.54
CA PRO A 61 12.60 7.64 12.60
C PRO A 61 12.17 8.75 11.64
N SER A 62 10.97 8.60 11.08
CA SER A 62 10.47 9.59 10.14
C SER A 62 10.27 10.94 10.83
N PRO A 63 10.79 12.05 10.28
CA PRO A 63 10.51 13.39 10.81
C PRO A 63 9.02 13.77 10.65
N TRP A 64 8.27 12.95 9.91
CA TRP A 64 6.86 13.15 9.63
C TRP A 64 5.93 12.25 10.44
N ARG A 65 6.46 11.47 11.38
CA ARG A 65 5.71 10.50 12.19
C ARG A 65 4.59 11.11 13.04
N ASP A 66 4.77 12.34 13.47
CA ASP A 66 3.86 13.07 14.36
C ASP A 66 3.19 14.27 13.68
N ARG A 67 3.13 14.27 12.33
CA ARG A 67 2.41 15.30 11.59
C ARG A 67 0.90 15.26 11.91
N PRO A 68 0.19 16.39 11.77
CA PRO A 68 -1.26 16.44 11.95
C PRO A 68 -2.00 15.40 11.10
N ILE A 69 -3.11 14.90 11.64
CA ILE A 69 -3.97 13.89 10.99
C ILE A 69 -4.53 14.46 9.69
N GLU A 70 -5.00 15.71 9.73
CA GLU A 70 -5.59 16.44 8.60
C GLU A 70 -4.60 16.59 7.45
N GLU A 71 -3.33 16.86 7.77
CA GLU A 71 -2.25 16.96 6.78
C GLU A 71 -2.00 15.60 6.10
N SER A 72 -1.95 14.52 6.89
CA SER A 72 -1.81 13.16 6.35
C SER A 72 -2.98 12.76 5.45
N LEU A 73 -4.22 13.10 5.84
CA LEU A 73 -5.42 12.81 5.04
C LEU A 73 -5.39 13.55 3.71
N GLN A 74 -5.06 14.84 3.74
CA GLN A 74 -4.97 15.66 2.53
C GLN A 74 -3.88 15.11 1.59
N LEU A 75 -2.69 14.84 2.11
CA LEU A 75 -1.60 14.29 1.32
C LEU A 75 -1.93 12.91 0.76
N PHE A 76 -2.56 12.03 1.54
CA PHE A 76 -2.98 10.72 1.05
C PHE A 76 -4.05 10.83 -0.06
N SER A 77 -4.96 11.81 0.05
CA SER A 77 -5.87 12.15 -1.05
C SER A 77 -5.11 12.65 -2.30
N ASP A 78 -4.08 13.46 -2.12
CA ASP A 78 -3.29 14.00 -3.23
C ASP A 78 -2.42 12.93 -3.90
N MET A 79 -1.91 11.97 -3.12
CA MET A 79 -1.28 10.74 -3.64
C MET A 79 -2.26 9.98 -4.54
N ARG A 80 -3.50 9.73 -4.06
CA ARG A 80 -4.55 9.06 -4.85
C ARG A 80 -4.95 9.83 -6.12
N LYS A 81 -4.89 11.15 -6.09
CA LYS A 81 -5.19 12.03 -7.24
C LYS A 81 -4.00 12.15 -8.22
N GLY A 82 -2.86 11.52 -7.92
CA GLY A 82 -1.67 11.56 -8.77
C GLY A 82 -0.95 12.91 -8.76
N LYS A 83 -1.14 13.73 -7.72
CA LYS A 83 -0.46 15.04 -7.60
C LYS A 83 0.97 14.95 -7.07
N ILE A 84 1.37 13.78 -6.57
CA ILE A 84 2.70 13.52 -6.00
C ILE A 84 3.39 12.50 -6.89
N SER A 85 4.67 12.73 -7.20
CA SER A 85 5.45 11.87 -8.09
C SER A 85 5.69 10.47 -7.50
N GLU A 86 5.94 9.50 -8.38
CA GLU A 86 6.28 8.14 -7.99
C GLU A 86 7.52 8.13 -7.09
N GLY A 87 7.43 7.40 -5.97
CA GLY A 87 8.50 7.31 -4.96
C GLY A 87 8.67 8.54 -4.05
N ALA A 88 7.97 9.65 -4.29
CA ALA A 88 8.12 10.88 -3.47
C ALA A 88 7.33 10.87 -2.16
N ALA A 89 6.36 9.96 -2.01
CA ALA A 89 5.64 9.76 -0.75
C ALA A 89 5.17 8.31 -0.59
N THR A 90 5.06 7.89 0.67
CA THR A 90 4.47 6.61 1.07
C THR A 90 3.54 6.81 2.25
N LEU A 91 2.52 5.97 2.39
CA LEU A 91 1.78 5.86 3.65
C LEU A 91 2.48 4.84 4.53
N ARG A 92 2.76 5.17 5.79
CA ARG A 92 3.36 4.28 6.77
C ARG A 92 2.41 4.05 7.94
N MET A 93 2.37 2.82 8.44
CA MET A 93 1.65 2.50 9.68
C MET A 93 2.49 2.95 10.87
N LYS A 94 1.87 3.46 11.94
CA LYS A 94 2.55 3.93 13.14
C LYS A 94 2.72 2.79 14.15
N VAL A 95 3.54 1.80 13.80
CA VAL A 95 3.72 0.57 14.59
C VAL A 95 5.17 0.09 14.53
N THR A 96 5.64 -0.53 15.62
CA THR A 96 6.92 -1.24 15.63
C THR A 96 6.64 -2.74 15.55
N LEU A 97 7.15 -3.40 14.50
CA LEU A 97 7.00 -4.85 14.33
C LEU A 97 7.91 -5.60 15.33
N ALA A 98 7.62 -6.89 15.56
CA ALA A 98 8.37 -7.73 16.50
C ALA A 98 9.87 -7.83 16.19
N GLU A 99 10.24 -7.71 14.91
CA GLU A 99 11.62 -7.65 14.41
C GLU A 99 12.31 -6.28 14.61
N GLY A 100 11.69 -5.37 15.35
CA GLY A 100 12.20 -4.00 15.60
C GLY A 100 11.98 -3.04 14.44
N LYS A 101 11.46 -3.53 13.29
CA LYS A 101 11.19 -2.72 12.11
C LYS A 101 10.08 -1.70 12.40
N GLN A 102 10.45 -0.43 12.35
CA GLN A 102 9.53 0.68 12.62
C GLN A 102 8.76 1.10 11.38
N ASP A 103 7.49 1.38 11.61
CA ASP A 103 6.54 2.01 10.72
C ASP A 103 6.57 1.44 9.29
N PRO A 104 6.12 0.19 9.07
CA PRO A 104 6.11 -0.42 7.73
C PRO A 104 5.26 0.40 6.74
N VAL A 105 5.69 0.37 5.47
CA VAL A 105 4.97 1.03 4.37
C VAL A 105 3.66 0.27 4.09
N ALA A 106 2.55 0.98 4.10
CA ALA A 106 1.22 0.48 3.74
C ALA A 106 0.84 0.79 2.29
N TYR A 107 1.17 1.99 1.78
CA TYR A 107 0.87 2.39 0.40
C TYR A 107 2.06 3.06 -0.28
N ARG A 108 2.17 2.82 -1.59
CA ARG A 108 3.16 3.43 -2.49
C ARG A 108 2.48 4.04 -3.70
N ILE A 109 3.03 5.13 -4.21
CA ILE A 109 2.64 5.70 -5.50
C ILE A 109 3.32 4.89 -6.60
N LYS A 110 2.57 4.51 -7.63
CA LYS A 110 3.08 3.89 -8.85
C LYS A 110 2.20 4.24 -10.02
N PHE A 111 2.75 4.87 -11.05
CA PHE A 111 1.99 5.28 -12.24
C PHE A 111 1.99 4.19 -13.31
N VAL A 112 1.59 2.98 -12.90
CA VAL A 112 1.47 1.83 -13.78
C VAL A 112 0.04 1.34 -13.78
N PRO A 113 -0.58 1.09 -14.95
CA PRO A 113 -1.90 0.50 -15.05
C PRO A 113 -1.95 -0.88 -14.40
N HIS A 114 -2.99 -1.14 -13.62
CA HIS A 114 -3.22 -2.47 -13.06
C HIS A 114 -3.97 -3.36 -14.06
N HIS A 115 -3.53 -4.60 -14.24
CA HIS A 115 -4.06 -5.50 -15.26
C HIS A 115 -5.58 -5.75 -15.19
N ARG A 116 -6.22 -5.63 -14.01
CA ARG A 116 -7.68 -5.75 -13.83
C ARG A 116 -8.43 -4.45 -13.58
N THR A 117 -7.76 -3.44 -13.02
CA THR A 117 -8.43 -2.20 -12.58
C THR A 117 -8.00 -0.98 -13.40
N GLY A 118 -7.18 -1.19 -14.45
CA GLY A 118 -6.69 -0.17 -15.35
C GLY A 118 -6.02 0.98 -14.61
N ASN A 119 -6.36 2.20 -15.03
CA ASN A 119 -5.81 3.46 -14.51
C ASN A 119 -6.61 4.03 -13.33
N LYS A 120 -7.50 3.24 -12.71
CA LYS A 120 -8.33 3.72 -11.59
C LYS A 120 -7.51 4.09 -10.36
N TRP A 121 -6.33 3.51 -10.21
CA TRP A 121 -5.45 3.68 -9.05
C TRP A 121 -4.04 4.04 -9.51
N CYS A 122 -3.44 5.02 -8.82
CA CYS A 122 -2.02 5.35 -8.92
C CYS A 122 -1.29 5.18 -7.58
N ILE A 123 -2.02 4.70 -6.56
CA ILE A 123 -1.47 4.25 -5.28
C ILE A 123 -1.87 2.80 -5.07
N TYR A 124 -0.93 2.00 -4.59
CA TYR A 124 -1.13 0.57 -4.39
C TYR A 124 -0.73 0.17 -2.97
N PRO A 125 -1.52 -0.73 -2.33
CA PRO A 125 -1.16 -1.28 -1.02
C PRO A 125 0.09 -2.17 -1.15
N THR A 126 0.86 -2.27 -0.07
CA THR A 126 2.03 -3.17 0.07
C THR A 126 1.65 -4.47 0.75
#